data_AF-A0A8T1FCG0-F1
#
_entry.id   AF-A0A8T1FCG0-F1
#
_cell.length_a   1.000
_cell.length_b   1.000
_cell.length_c   1.000
_cell.angle_alpha   90.00
_cell.angle_beta   90.00
_cell.angle_gamma   90.00
#
_symmetry.space_group_name_H-M   'P 1'
#
loop_
_entity.id
_entity.type
_entity.pdbx_description
1 polymer ?
#
loop_
_entity_poly.entity_id
_entity_poly.type
_entity_poly.pdbx_seq_one_letter_code
_entity_poly.pdbx_strand_id
1 'polypeptide(L)'
;MYMCYLASPAAFDALDAAAVNGHLDVGRYIVPHVKDKKYVHGTKAAGILAHAISARHMDVVEYLFGQDSSWWDLAEAFIAAVAVEQHTLADRIFEAYRREDKEAFLVEVAGHEANYSHIATMEFLYDTKRVSRGTFDEAMMDVATWRRP
;
A
#
# COMPACT_ATOMS: atom_id res chain seq x y z
N MET A 1 22.44 10.07 -26.99
CA MET A 1 21.71 8.80 -26.78
C MET A 1 22.31 8.09 -25.57
N TYR A 2 21.95 8.49 -24.34
CA TYR A 2 22.51 7.99 -23.08
C TYR A 2 21.44 7.91 -21.95
N MET A 3 20.18 7.61 -22.29
CA MET A 3 19.03 7.72 -21.37
C MET A 3 18.27 6.40 -21.16
N CYS A 4 18.93 5.22 -21.19
CA CYS A 4 18.22 3.94 -21.10
C CYS A 4 18.67 2.91 -20.05
N TYR A 5 19.66 3.15 -19.18
CA TYR A 5 20.15 2.05 -18.31
C TYR A 5 20.15 2.25 -16.79
N LEU A 6 19.63 3.36 -16.25
CA LEU A 6 19.64 3.58 -14.78
C LEU A 6 18.27 3.51 -14.08
N ALA A 7 17.17 3.38 -14.81
CA ALA A 7 15.95 4.07 -14.38
C ALA A 7 14.75 3.22 -13.90
N SER A 8 14.88 1.93 -13.57
CA SER A 8 13.76 1.23 -12.90
C SER A 8 13.90 1.19 -11.36
N PRO A 9 14.96 0.63 -10.74
CA PRO A 9 14.98 0.49 -9.29
C PRO A 9 15.28 1.82 -8.60
N ALA A 10 16.25 2.57 -9.13
CA ALA A 10 16.66 3.85 -8.55
C ALA A 10 15.56 4.92 -8.60
N ALA A 11 14.68 4.88 -9.60
CA ALA A 11 13.55 5.80 -9.70
C ALA A 11 12.49 5.51 -8.62
N PHE A 12 12.20 4.22 -8.37
CA PHE A 12 11.31 3.83 -7.29
C PHE A 12 11.95 4.06 -5.91
N ASP A 13 13.25 3.77 -5.74
CA ASP A 13 13.98 4.08 -4.50
C ASP A 13 13.97 5.59 -4.20
N ALA A 14 14.14 6.43 -5.24
CA ALA A 14 14.07 7.88 -5.09
C ALA A 14 12.64 8.37 -4.80
N LEU A 15 11.62 7.76 -5.41
CA LEU A 15 10.22 8.07 -5.13
C LEU A 15 9.86 7.65 -3.69
N ASP A 16 10.37 6.51 -3.23
CA ASP A 16 10.18 6.02 -1.89
C ASP A 16 10.84 6.93 -0.84
N ALA A 17 12.08 7.33 -1.08
CA ALA A 17 12.76 8.32 -0.25
C ALA A 17 12.00 9.66 -0.24
N ALA A 18 11.46 10.10 -1.37
CA ALA A 18 10.63 11.30 -1.43
C ALA A 18 9.33 11.16 -0.64
N ALA A 19 8.70 9.98 -0.66
CA ALA A 19 7.52 9.66 0.14
C ALA A 19 7.80 9.70 1.64
N VAL A 20 8.89 9.08 2.08
CA VAL A 20 9.31 9.05 3.50
C VAL A 20 9.70 10.44 4.01
N ASN A 21 10.29 11.29 3.17
CA ASN A 21 10.75 12.63 3.58
C ASN A 21 9.76 13.77 3.28
N GLY A 22 8.63 13.50 2.63
CA GLY A 22 7.62 14.51 2.30
C GLY A 22 7.98 15.42 1.11
N HIS A 23 8.87 14.97 0.21
CA HIS A 23 9.32 15.75 -0.94
C HIS A 23 8.34 15.60 -2.13
N LEU A 24 7.18 16.25 -2.03
CA LEU A 24 6.13 16.20 -3.06
C LEU A 24 6.61 16.67 -4.44
N ASP A 25 7.49 17.65 -4.49
CA ASP A 25 8.09 18.18 -5.73
C ASP A 25 8.88 17.10 -6.51
N VAL A 26 9.66 16.29 -5.79
CA VAL A 26 10.38 15.14 -6.36
C VAL A 26 9.40 14.08 -6.84
N GLY A 27 8.34 13.78 -6.07
CA GLY A 27 7.29 12.86 -6.48
C GLY A 27 6.57 13.30 -7.76
N ARG A 28 6.26 14.60 -7.89
CA ARG A 28 5.67 15.20 -9.10
C ARG A 28 6.57 15.09 -10.32
N TYR A 29 7.87 15.16 -10.12
CA TYR A 29 8.83 14.98 -11.21
C TYR A 29 8.95 13.51 -11.63
N ILE A 30 9.04 12.57 -10.68
CA ILE A 30 9.35 11.16 -10.98
C ILE A 30 8.15 10.39 -11.56
N VAL A 31 6.95 10.54 -10.98
CA VAL A 31 5.78 9.70 -11.32
C VAL A 31 5.43 9.71 -12.81
N PRO A 32 5.39 10.86 -13.52
CA PRO A 32 5.11 10.87 -14.98
C PRO A 32 6.13 10.06 -15.78
N HIS A 33 7.42 10.17 -15.44
CA HIS A 33 8.50 9.46 -16.14
C HIS A 33 8.42 7.94 -15.93
N VAL A 34 7.98 7.51 -14.75
CA VAL A 34 7.79 6.09 -14.46
C VAL A 34 6.58 5.54 -15.23
N LYS A 35 5.49 6.32 -15.33
CA LYS A 35 4.28 6.00 -16.11
C LYS A 35 4.56 5.81 -17.60
N ASP A 36 5.23 6.77 -18.22
CA ASP A 36 5.48 6.77 -19.66
C ASP A 36 6.33 5.57 -20.10
N LYS A 37 7.21 5.09 -19.22
CA LYS A 37 8.16 4.01 -19.52
C LYS A 37 7.65 2.62 -19.19
N LYS A 38 6.40 2.48 -18.71
CA LYS A 38 5.76 1.19 -18.38
C LYS A 38 6.65 0.27 -17.53
N TYR A 39 7.32 0.83 -16.53
CA TYR A 39 8.18 0.01 -15.67
C TYR A 39 7.34 -1.09 -15.01
N VAL A 40 7.70 -2.35 -15.28
CA VAL A 40 7.01 -3.51 -14.71
C VAL A 40 7.44 -3.69 -13.25
N HIS A 41 6.43 -3.86 -12.40
CA HIS A 41 6.54 -4.02 -10.96
C HIS A 41 7.41 -5.21 -10.59
N GLY A 42 8.51 -4.93 -9.88
CA GLY A 42 9.26 -5.92 -9.12
C GLY A 42 9.42 -5.36 -7.72
N THR A 43 8.43 -5.60 -6.87
CA THR A 43 8.40 -5.41 -5.40
C THR A 43 8.66 -4.02 -4.79
N LYS A 44 9.40 -3.11 -5.43
CA LYS A 44 9.81 -1.83 -4.83
C LYS A 44 8.77 -0.72 -4.81
N ALA A 45 7.77 -0.77 -5.69
CA ALA A 45 6.71 0.24 -5.74
C ALA A 45 5.53 -0.07 -4.82
N ALA A 46 5.46 -1.30 -4.32
CA ALA A 46 4.39 -1.78 -3.45
C ALA A 46 4.25 -0.90 -2.19
N GLY A 47 5.34 -0.69 -1.44
CA GLY A 47 5.28 0.00 -0.15
C GLY A 47 5.28 1.54 -0.18
N ILE A 48 5.47 2.20 -1.33
CA ILE A 48 5.71 3.66 -1.40
C ILE A 48 4.54 4.45 -0.79
N LEU A 49 3.31 4.06 -1.10
CA LEU A 49 2.12 4.73 -0.55
C LEU A 49 2.03 4.49 0.97
N ALA A 50 2.29 3.26 1.44
CA ALA A 50 2.31 2.93 2.85
C ALA A 50 3.37 3.74 3.61
N HIS A 51 4.57 3.91 3.04
CA HIS A 51 5.64 4.71 3.63
C HIS A 51 5.27 6.20 3.76
N ALA A 52 4.63 6.78 2.75
CA ALA A 52 4.12 8.17 2.84
C ALA A 52 3.08 8.32 3.96
N ILE A 53 2.20 7.33 4.12
CA ILE A 53 1.16 7.30 5.17
C ILE A 53 1.80 7.21 6.55
N SER A 54 2.73 6.28 6.74
CA SER A 54 3.46 6.10 8.00
C SER A 54 4.30 7.30 8.38
N ALA A 55 4.90 7.98 7.39
CA ALA A 55 5.61 9.24 7.59
C ALA A 55 4.67 10.45 7.79
N ARG A 56 3.35 10.27 7.61
CA ARG A 56 2.29 11.27 7.79
C ARG A 56 2.41 12.47 6.84
N HIS A 57 3.01 12.29 5.68
CA HIS A 57 3.14 13.30 4.63
C HIS A 57 1.90 13.31 3.72
N MET A 58 0.81 13.87 4.23
CA MET A 58 -0.51 13.80 3.57
C MET A 58 -0.57 14.45 2.19
N ASP A 59 0.22 15.48 1.94
CA ASP A 59 0.35 16.10 0.63
C ASP A 59 0.93 15.13 -0.42
N VAL A 60 1.90 14.30 -0.02
CA VAL A 60 2.43 13.21 -0.84
C VAL A 60 1.42 12.08 -0.96
N VAL A 61 0.76 11.68 0.12
CA VAL A 61 -0.29 10.65 0.11
C VAL A 61 -1.40 11.01 -0.87
N GLU A 62 -1.95 12.23 -0.80
CA GLU A 62 -3.02 12.66 -1.71
C GLU A 62 -2.55 12.69 -3.17
N TYR A 63 -1.30 13.10 -3.42
CA TYR A 63 -0.76 13.08 -4.77
C TYR A 63 -0.62 11.67 -5.33
N LEU A 64 -0.05 10.74 -4.55
CA LEU A 64 0.13 9.34 -4.94
C LEU A 64 -1.22 8.63 -5.09
N PHE A 65 -2.11 8.78 -4.10
CA PHE A 65 -3.45 8.19 -4.10
C PHE A 65 -4.33 8.71 -5.24
N GLY A 66 -4.13 9.96 -5.67
CA GLY A 66 -4.77 10.53 -6.86
C GLY A 66 -4.23 9.99 -8.19
N GLN A 67 -3.16 9.19 -8.18
CA GLN A 67 -2.71 8.44 -9.35
C GLN A 67 -3.56 7.17 -9.54
N ASP A 68 -3.23 6.36 -10.54
CA ASP A 68 -3.89 5.07 -10.74
C ASP A 68 -3.58 4.16 -9.54
N SER A 69 -4.60 3.81 -8.76
CA SER A 69 -4.46 3.03 -7.53
C SER A 69 -3.96 1.60 -7.77
N SER A 70 -4.02 1.10 -9.00
CA SER A 70 -3.46 -0.20 -9.39
C SER A 70 -1.93 -0.28 -9.31
N TRP A 71 -1.27 0.87 -9.14
CA TRP A 71 0.19 0.97 -9.02
C TRP A 71 0.70 0.79 -7.59
N TRP A 72 -0.19 0.88 -6.61
CA TRP A 72 0.18 0.91 -5.21
C TRP A 72 -0.30 -0.36 -4.53
N ASP A 73 0.45 -0.79 -3.53
CA ASP A 73 -0.03 -1.83 -2.62
C ASP A 73 -1.08 -1.22 -1.69
N LEU A 74 -2.35 -1.37 -2.07
CA LEU A 74 -3.46 -0.85 -1.28
C LEU A 74 -3.64 -1.62 0.03
N ALA A 75 -3.21 -2.88 0.10
CA ALA A 75 -3.26 -3.67 1.32
C ALA A 75 -2.25 -3.13 2.33
N GLU A 76 -0.99 -2.94 1.93
CA GLU A 76 0.04 -2.34 2.79
C GLU A 76 -0.30 -0.89 3.17
N ALA A 77 -0.84 -0.11 2.22
CA ALA A 77 -1.30 1.26 2.49
C ALA A 77 -2.44 1.31 3.50
N PHE A 78 -3.39 0.37 3.43
CA PHE A 78 -4.50 0.27 4.39
C PHE A 78 -3.99 -0.12 5.78
N ILE A 79 -3.10 -1.11 5.86
CA ILE A 79 -2.45 -1.51 7.12
C ILE A 79 -1.75 -0.28 7.74
N ALA A 80 -0.97 0.47 6.96
CA ALA A 80 -0.30 1.67 7.43
C ALA A 80 -1.30 2.73 7.92
N ALA A 81 -2.39 2.98 7.18
CA ALA A 81 -3.42 3.96 7.54
C ALA A 81 -4.12 3.61 8.86
N VAL A 82 -4.43 2.34 9.09
CA VAL A 82 -4.99 1.86 10.36
C VAL A 82 -3.96 2.00 11.48
N ALA A 83 -2.69 1.64 11.24
CA ALA A 83 -1.62 1.74 12.23
C ALA A 83 -1.35 3.19 12.70
N VAL A 84 -1.55 4.19 11.83
CA VAL A 84 -1.44 5.62 12.19
C VAL A 84 -2.78 6.27 12.58
N GLU A 85 -3.81 5.47 12.86
CA GLU A 85 -5.16 5.89 13.28
C GLU A 85 -5.86 6.85 12.28
N GLN A 86 -5.49 6.80 11.01
CA GLN A 86 -6.12 7.58 9.94
C GLN A 86 -7.31 6.84 9.34
N HIS A 87 -8.36 6.63 10.15
CA HIS A 87 -9.53 5.85 9.76
C HIS A 87 -10.21 6.34 8.47
N THR A 88 -10.32 7.66 8.26
CA THR A 88 -10.90 8.23 7.04
C THR A 88 -10.07 7.90 5.79
N LEU A 89 -8.75 7.86 5.91
CA LEU A 89 -7.88 7.45 4.81
C LEU A 89 -7.97 5.94 4.58
N ALA A 90 -7.98 5.14 5.66
CA ALA A 90 -8.20 3.70 5.57
C ALA A 90 -9.51 3.38 4.85
N ASP A 91 -10.60 4.08 5.17
CA ASP A 91 -11.89 3.93 4.51
C ASP A 91 -11.80 4.25 3.01
N ARG A 92 -11.10 5.34 2.64
CA ARG A 92 -10.90 5.70 1.23
C ARG A 92 -10.07 4.65 0.49
N ILE A 93 -9.01 4.12 1.10
CA ILE A 93 -8.17 3.07 0.51
C ILE A 93 -9.00 1.80 0.31
N PHE A 94 -9.79 1.41 1.31
CA PHE A 94 -10.67 0.25 1.23
C PHE A 94 -11.71 0.39 0.11
N GLU A 95 -12.34 1.55 -0.06
CA GLU A 95 -13.29 1.77 -1.16
C GLU A 95 -12.60 1.92 -2.53
N ALA A 96 -11.34 2.36 -2.58
CA ALA A 96 -10.55 2.38 -3.81
C ALA A 96 -10.09 0.99 -4.26
N TYR A 97 -10.13 -0.01 -3.36
CA TYR A 97 -9.87 -1.40 -3.70
C TYR A 97 -11.01 -1.93 -4.58
N ARG A 98 -10.75 -1.89 -5.89
CA ARG A 98 -11.77 -2.03 -6.95
C ARG A 98 -12.16 -3.49 -7.26
N ARG A 99 -11.63 -4.49 -6.55
CA ARG A 99 -12.04 -5.88 -6.73
C ARG A 99 -13.47 -6.06 -6.21
N GLU A 100 -14.27 -6.84 -6.94
CA GLU A 100 -15.62 -7.23 -6.50
C GLU A 100 -15.59 -8.04 -5.21
N ASP A 101 -14.42 -8.62 -4.91
CA ASP A 101 -14.17 -9.45 -3.75
C ASP A 101 -13.42 -8.68 -2.66
N LYS A 102 -14.19 -8.06 -1.76
CA LYS A 102 -13.67 -7.43 -0.53
C LYS A 102 -13.10 -8.46 0.45
N GLU A 103 -13.36 -9.75 0.26
CA GLU A 103 -12.82 -10.85 1.07
C GLU A 103 -11.39 -11.20 0.61
N ALA A 104 -11.10 -11.13 -0.68
CA ALA A 104 -9.75 -11.26 -1.22
C ALA A 104 -8.77 -10.21 -0.66
N PHE A 105 -9.28 -9.00 -0.34
CA PHE A 105 -8.50 -7.95 0.31
C PHE A 105 -7.99 -8.36 1.69
N LEU A 106 -8.81 -9.10 2.46
CA LEU A 106 -8.40 -9.59 3.78
C LEU A 106 -7.28 -10.61 3.69
N VAL A 107 -7.37 -11.54 2.73
CA VAL A 107 -6.32 -12.53 2.51
C VAL A 107 -5.02 -11.84 2.13
N GLU A 108 -5.09 -10.78 1.32
CA GLU A 108 -3.95 -9.94 0.96
C GLU A 108 -3.35 -9.25 2.20
N VAL A 109 -4.18 -8.59 3.02
CA VAL A 109 -3.75 -7.97 4.29
C VAL A 109 -3.14 -8.99 5.26
N ALA A 110 -3.70 -10.20 5.34
CA ALA A 110 -3.22 -11.28 6.20
C ALA A 110 -1.88 -11.88 5.71
N GLY A 111 -1.68 -11.95 4.40
CA GLY A 111 -0.45 -12.42 3.76
C GLY A 111 0.70 -11.41 3.75
N HIS A 112 0.45 -10.15 4.12
CA HIS A 112 1.50 -9.13 4.19
C HIS A 112 2.40 -9.31 5.42
N GLU A 113 3.70 -9.48 5.17
CA GLU A 113 4.76 -9.32 6.18
C GLU A 113 4.94 -7.83 6.49
N ALA A 114 3.91 -7.17 7.01
CA ALA A 114 3.99 -5.78 7.38
C ALA A 114 4.88 -5.61 8.62
N ASN A 115 5.59 -4.48 8.70
CA ASN A 115 6.22 -3.99 9.93
C ASN A 115 5.18 -3.58 11.02
N TYR A 116 3.89 -3.73 10.71
CA TYR A 116 2.75 -3.32 11.52
C TYR A 116 1.90 -4.53 11.89
N SER A 117 1.11 -4.44 12.96
CA SER A 117 0.26 -5.55 13.41
C SER A 117 -0.88 -5.79 12.42
N HIS A 118 -0.76 -6.81 11.58
CA HIS A 118 -1.85 -7.30 10.72
C HIS A 118 -3.07 -7.71 11.56
N ILE A 119 -2.87 -8.23 12.78
CA ILE A 119 -3.94 -8.59 13.71
C ILE A 119 -4.83 -7.38 14.04
N ALA A 120 -4.24 -6.24 14.40
CA ALA A 120 -5.00 -5.02 14.72
C ALA A 120 -5.79 -4.51 13.50
N THR A 121 -5.24 -4.69 12.30
CA THR A 121 -5.91 -4.31 11.05
C THR A 121 -7.10 -5.24 10.76
N MET A 122 -6.95 -6.53 11.01
CA MET A 122 -8.03 -7.52 10.87
C MET A 122 -9.13 -7.30 11.92
N GLU A 123 -8.77 -7.00 13.17
CA GLU A 123 -9.73 -6.62 14.22
C GLU A 123 -10.50 -5.36 13.83
N PHE A 124 -9.82 -4.33 13.31
CA PHE A 124 -10.47 -3.12 12.80
C PHE A 124 -11.51 -3.43 11.70
N LEU A 125 -11.18 -4.31 10.76
CA LEU A 125 -12.10 -4.70 9.69
C LEU A 125 -13.31 -5.48 10.23
N TYR A 126 -13.10 -6.37 11.21
CA TYR A 126 -14.17 -7.11 11.86
C TYR A 126 -15.10 -6.19 12.68
N ASP A 127 -14.53 -5.34 13.52
CA ASP A 127 -15.29 -4.42 14.39
C ASP A 127 -16.11 -3.41 13.58
N THR A 128 -15.57 -2.98 12.44
CA THR A 128 -16.27 -2.09 11.51
C THR A 128 -17.25 -2.81 10.59
N LYS A 129 -17.45 -4.12 10.77
CA LYS A 129 -18.40 -4.97 10.02
C LYS A 129 -18.16 -4.98 8.51
N ARG A 130 -16.91 -4.78 8.09
CA ARG A 130 -16.51 -4.80 6.68
C ARG A 130 -16.35 -6.22 6.15
N VAL A 131 -16.21 -7.18 7.06
CA VAL A 131 -15.88 -8.58 6.77
C VAL A 131 -16.69 -9.50 7.67
N SER A 132 -16.98 -10.71 7.18
CA SER A 132 -17.74 -11.69 7.95
C SER A 132 -16.86 -12.35 9.02
N ARG A 133 -17.49 -12.89 10.08
CA ARG A 133 -16.78 -13.67 11.10
C ARG A 133 -16.07 -14.90 10.52
N GLY A 134 -16.69 -15.57 9.55
CA GLY A 134 -16.10 -16.73 8.88
C GLY A 134 -14.82 -16.36 8.13
N THR A 135 -14.85 -15.24 7.39
CA THR A 135 -13.70 -14.71 6.65
C THR A 135 -12.56 -14.29 7.59
N PHE A 136 -12.91 -13.66 8.72
CA PHE A 136 -11.93 -13.31 9.74
C PHE A 136 -11.26 -14.56 10.35
N ASP A 137 -12.05 -15.57 10.71
CA ASP A 137 -11.55 -16.82 11.28
C ASP A 137 -10.64 -17.57 10.29
N GLU A 138 -10.98 -17.59 9.00
CA GLU A 138 -10.16 -18.17 7.92
C GLU A 138 -8.82 -17.44 7.77
N ALA A 139 -8.85 -16.11 7.68
CA ALA A 139 -7.62 -15.31 7.58
C ALA A 139 -6.72 -15.49 8.81
N MET A 140 -7.28 -15.59 10.02
CA MET A 140 -6.51 -15.86 11.24
C MET A 140 -5.87 -17.25 11.23
N MET A 141 -6.54 -18.26 10.66
CA MET A 141 -5.99 -19.61 10.50
C MET A 141 -4.83 -19.65 9.50
N ASP A 142 -4.95 -18.91 8.40
CA ASP A 142 -3.87 -18.79 7.41
C ASP A 142 -2.62 -18.15 8.03
N VAL A 143 -2.78 -17.07 8.80
CA VAL A 143 -1.67 -16.43 9.54
C VAL A 143 -1.04 -17.41 10.54
N ALA A 144 -1.85 -18.17 11.27
CA ALA A 144 -1.37 -19.12 12.29
C ALA A 144 -0.64 -20.35 11.69
N THR A 145 -0.95 -20.72 10.45
CA THR A 145 -0.38 -21.89 9.77
C THR A 145 0.74 -21.54 8.79
N TRP A 146 0.97 -20.25 8.53
CA TRP A 146 2.04 -19.76 7.68
C TRP A 146 3.42 -20.16 8.21
N ARG A 147 4.11 -21.05 7.49
CA ARG A 147 5.53 -21.36 7.75
C ARG A 147 6.40 -20.40 6.96
N ARG A 148 7.22 -19.62 7.66
CA ARG A 148 8.25 -18.77 7.02
C ARG A 148 9.16 -19.64 6.13
N PRO A 149 9.40 -19.24 4.87
CA PRO A 149 10.39 -19.90 4.00
C PRO A 149 11.83 -19.70 4.50
#